data_AF-A0A660W8C9-F1
#
_entry.id   AF-A0A660W8C9-F1
#
_cell.length_a   1.000
_cell.length_b   1.000
_cell.length_c   1.000
_cell.angle_alpha   90.00
_cell.angle_beta   90.00
_cell.angle_gamma   90.00
#
_symmetry.space_group_name_H-M   'P 1'
#
loop_
_entity.id
_entity.type
_entity.pdbx_description
1 polymer ?
#
loop_
_entity_poly.entity_id
_entity_poly.type
_entity_poly.pdbx_seq_one_letter_code
_entity_poly.pdbx_strand_id
1 'polypeptide(L)' 'MLINERKSTMSTTRKNFSPEQKVRLLRLHLIEKEPVSDICDRHGLNPNVFYRWQKLFFLRMERRLLLNRAMQGRP' A
#
# COMPACT_ATOMS: atom_id res chain seq x y z
N MET A 1 24.72 0.67 2.24
CA MET A 1 24.01 -0.45 1.62
C MET A 1 22.64 0.02 1.17
N LEU A 2 22.52 0.18 -0.16
CA LEU A 2 21.32 0.14 -1.03
C LEU A 2 20.18 1.16 -0.82
N ILE A 3 20.46 2.44 -1.07
CA ILE A 3 19.44 3.34 -1.66
C ILE A 3 19.54 3.13 -3.17
N ASN A 4 18.73 2.21 -3.71
CA ASN A 4 18.76 1.83 -5.13
C ASN A 4 18.15 2.95 -5.99
N GLU A 5 19.06 3.68 -6.63
CA GLU A 5 18.82 4.75 -7.58
C GLU A 5 18.37 4.18 -8.94
N ARG A 6 17.08 3.84 -9.11
CA ARG A 6 16.54 3.50 -10.43
C ARG A 6 15.42 4.44 -10.86
N LYS A 7 15.82 5.40 -11.70
CA LYS A 7 14.99 5.99 -12.76
C LYS A 7 14.15 4.89 -13.41
N SER A 8 12.83 5.05 -13.43
CA SER A 8 12.00 4.36 -14.41
C SER A 8 10.83 5.24 -14.81
N THR A 9 11.04 5.95 -15.92
CA THR A 9 10.00 6.62 -16.71
C THR A 9 9.20 5.53 -17.43
N MET A 10 8.17 4.99 -16.78
CA MET A 10 7.23 4.07 -17.44
C MET A 10 5.90 4.77 -17.66
N SER A 11 5.53 4.81 -18.94
CA SER A 11 4.35 5.41 -19.55
C SER A 11 3.07 5.28 -18.71
N THR A 12 2.39 6.41 -18.55
CA THR A 12 1.15 6.64 -17.81
C THR A 12 -0.06 5.90 -18.42
N THR A 13 -0.03 4.58 -18.47
CA THR A 13 -1.27 3.81 -18.49
C THR A 13 -1.70 3.69 -17.03
N ARG A 14 -2.67 4.52 -16.61
CA ARG A 14 -3.24 4.45 -15.26
C ARG A 14 -3.93 3.08 -15.10
N LYS A 15 -3.16 2.06 -14.71
CA LYS A 15 -3.72 0.79 -14.26
C LYS A 15 -4.56 1.09 -13.02
N ASN A 16 -5.87 1.02 -13.18
CA ASN A 16 -6.80 1.18 -12.07
C ASN A 16 -6.77 -0.10 -11.23
N PHE A 17 -6.05 -0.05 -10.11
CA PHE A 17 -6.10 -1.12 -9.11
C PHE A 17 -7.35 -0.95 -8.25
N SER A 18 -8.15 -2.01 -8.14
CA SER A 18 -9.28 -2.06 -7.23
C SER A 18 -8.80 -1.95 -5.77
N PRO A 19 -9.64 -1.49 -4.83
CA PRO A 19 -9.30 -1.48 -3.41
C PRO A 19 -8.82 -2.84 -2.89
N GLU A 20 -9.44 -3.93 -3.35
CA GLU A 20 -9.13 -5.31 -2.96
C GLU A 20 -7.74 -5.72 -3.48
N GLN A 21 -7.43 -5.38 -4.73
CA GLN A 21 -6.10 -5.63 -5.31
C GLN A 21 -5.02 -4.88 -4.54
N LYS A 22 -5.27 -3.62 -4.17
CA LYS A 22 -4.33 -2.82 -3.37
C LYS A 22 -4.04 -3.50 -2.03
N VAL A 23 -5.08 -3.95 -1.32
CA VAL A 23 -4.94 -4.65 -0.03
C VAL A 23 -4.19 -5.98 -0.20
N ARG A 24 -4.46 -6.74 -1.27
CA ARG A 24 -3.73 -7.99 -1.55
C ARG A 24 -2.24 -7.76 -1.72
N LEU A 25 -1.84 -6.74 -2.48
CA LEU A 25 -0.43 -6.39 -2.69
C LEU A 25 0.23 -5.90 -1.40
N LEU A 26 -0.46 -5.09 -0.61
CA LEU A 26 0.02 -4.67 0.71
C LEU A 26 0.20 -5.87 1.65
N ARG A 27 -0.70 -6.86 1.60
CA ARG A 27 -0.63 -8.08 2.42
C ARG A 27 0.60 -8.94 2.09
N LEU A 28 0.97 -9.07 0.81
CA LEU A 28 2.18 -9.81 0.41
C LEU A 28 3.43 -9.23 1.07
N HIS A 29 3.56 -7.90 1.06
CA HIS A 29 4.69 -7.26 1.73
C HIS A 29 4.63 -7.36 3.26
N LEU A 30 3.44 -7.15 3.85
CA LEU A 30 3.29 -7.07 5.31
C LEU A 30 3.31 -8.44 6.01
N ILE A 31 2.81 -9.49 5.36
CA ILE A 31 2.70 -10.85 5.94
C ILE A 31 3.80 -11.75 5.39
N GLU A 32 3.89 -11.87 4.07
CA GLU A 32 4.86 -12.78 3.43
C GLU A 32 6.27 -12.18 3.39
N LYS A 33 6.43 -10.91 3.82
CA LYS A 33 7.70 -10.16 3.83
C LYS A 33 8.38 -10.05 2.47
N GLU A 34 7.63 -10.18 1.37
CA GLU A 34 8.17 -9.99 0.03
C GLU A 34 8.68 -8.55 -0.14
N PRO A 35 9.85 -8.34 -0.78
CA PRO A 35 10.38 -7.00 -0.99
C PRO A 35 9.50 -6.21 -1.97
N VAL A 36 9.38 -4.90 -1.72
CA VAL A 36 8.55 -4.00 -2.53
C VAL A 36 9.00 -3.98 -4.00
N SER A 37 10.31 -4.11 -4.25
CA SER A 37 10.87 -4.19 -5.61
C SER A 37 10.23 -5.32 -6.40
N ASP A 38 10.22 -6.53 -5.86
CA ASP A 38 9.77 -7.73 -6.57
C ASP A 38 8.25 -7.69 -6.81
N ILE A 39 7.49 -7.14 -5.84
CA ILE A 39 6.05 -6.91 -6.00
C ILE A 39 5.80 -5.88 -7.11
N CYS A 40 6.53 -4.77 -7.09
CA CYS A 40 6.40 -3.71 -8.07
C CYS A 40 6.78 -4.15 -9.48
N ASP A 41 7.85 -4.92 -9.62
CA ASP A 41 8.32 -5.45 -10.90
C ASP A 41 7.34 -6.48 -11.47
N ARG A 42 6.86 -7.43 -10.65
CA ARG A 42 5.89 -8.47 -11.08
C ARG A 42 4.54 -7.90 -11.50
N HIS A 43 4.08 -6.85 -10.82
CA HIS A 43 2.76 -6.26 -11.09
C HIS A 43 2.81 -5.02 -11.98
N GLY A 44 4.00 -4.58 -12.40
CA GLY A 44 4.20 -3.34 -13.17
C GLY A 44 3.67 -2.11 -12.43
N LEU A 45 3.93 -2.05 -11.11
CA LEU A 45 3.49 -0.98 -10.22
C LEU A 45 4.67 -0.08 -9.87
N ASN A 46 4.46 1.23 -9.87
CA ASN A 46 5.49 2.16 -9.41
C ASN A 46 5.66 2.08 -7.87
N PRO A 47 6.88 1.88 -7.34
CA PRO A 47 7.14 1.84 -5.91
C PRO A 47 6.59 3.03 -5.12
N ASN A 48 6.64 4.25 -5.69
CA ASN A 48 6.09 5.45 -5.05
C ASN A 48 4.58 5.33 -4.79
N VAL A 49 3.84 4.68 -5.69
CA VAL A 49 2.40 4.44 -5.54
C VAL A 49 2.15 3.42 -4.43
N PHE A 50 2.97 2.39 -4.34
CA PHE A 50 2.89 1.38 -3.28
C PHE A 50 3.09 2.00 -1.89
N TYR A 51 4.13 2.81 -1.71
CA TYR A 51 4.37 3.52 -0.44
C TYR A 51 3.22 4.47 -0.07
N ARG A 52 2.64 5.15 -1.06
CA ARG A 52 1.46 5.99 -0.83
C ARG A 52 0.26 5.17 -0.34
N TRP A 53 0.05 3.97 -0.88
CA TRP A 53 -1.02 3.09 -0.42
C TRP A 53 -0.78 2.58 0.99
N GLN A 54 0.45 2.19 1.34
CA GLN A 54 0.81 1.80 2.72
C GLN A 54 0.43 2.91 3.71
N LYS A 55 0.87 4.15 3.46
CA LYS A 55 0.57 5.29 4.33
C LYS A 55 -0.94 5.52 4.48
N LEU A 56 -1.68 5.51 3.36
CA LEU A 56 -3.14 5.70 3.37
C LEU A 56 -3.87 4.55 4.08
N PHE A 57 -3.39 3.31 3.94
CA PHE A 57 -3.96 2.14 4.59
C PHE A 57 -3.84 2.28 6.11
N PHE A 58 -2.65 2.53 6.64
CA PHE A 58 -2.44 2.69 8.09
C PHE A 58 -3.21 3.87 8.67
N LEU A 59 -3.21 5.04 8.01
CA LEU A 59 -4.00 6.20 8.44
C LEU A 59 -5.52 5.89 8.54
N ARG A 60 -6.05 5.13 7.58
CA ARG A 60 -7.46 4.74 7.58
C ARG A 60 -7.77 3.69 8.64
N MET A 61 -6.85 2.74 8.88
CA MET A 61 -6.99 1.75 9.93
C MET A 61 -7.01 2.40 11.31
N GLU A 62 -6.08 3.32 11.59
CA GLU A 62 -6.03 4.07 12.84
C GLU A 62 -7.32 4.87 13.07
N ARG A 63 -7.79 5.61 12.05
CA ARG A 63 -9.06 6.35 12.15
C ARG A 63 -10.25 5.44 12.47
N ARG A 64 -10.31 4.23 11.89
CA ARG A 64 -11.37 3.26 12.18
C ARG A 64 -11.30 2.79 13.63
N LEU A 65 -10.12 2.53 14.17
CA LEU A 65 -9.92 2.12 15.56
C LEU A 65 -10.34 3.23 16.54
N LEU A 66 -10.02 4.49 16.23
CA LEU A 66 -10.42 5.64 17.03
C LEU A 66 -11.94 5.87 17.01
N LEU A 67 -12.59 5.70 15.85
CA LEU A 67 -14.06 5.82 15.74
C LEU A 67 -14.79 4.70 16.48
N ASN A 68 -14.25 3.48 16.47
CA ASN A 68 -14.87 2.35 17.17
C ASN A 68 -14.90 2.56 18.70
N ARG A 69 -13.87 3.22 19.26
CA ARG A 69 -13.85 3.63 20.67
C ARG A 69 -14.93 4.67 21.00
N ALA A 70 -15.20 5.61 20.11
CA ALA A 70 -16.20 6.66 20.30
C ALA A 70 -17.66 6.13 20.29
N MET A 71 -17.90 4.95 19.69
CA MET A 71 -19.23 4.33 19.60
C MET A 71 -19.53 3.32 20.73
N GLN A 72 -18.53 2.88 21.49
CA GLN A 72 -18.71 1.91 22.59
C GLN A 72 -19.01 2.55 23.96
N GLY A 73 -19.30 3.85 24.01
CA GLY A 73 -19.52 4.60 25.24
C GLY A 73 -20.74 5.51 25.22
N ARG A 74 -21.82 5.16 24.51
CA ARG A 74 -23.08 5.90 24.59
C ARG A 74 -24.11 5.07 25.37
N PRO A 75 -24.66 5.58 26.50
CA PRO A 75 -25.77 4.92 27.21
C PRO A 75 -27.05 4.90 26.35
#